data_AF-A0A7J0BNT2-F1
#
_entry.id   AF-A0A7J0BNT2-F1
#
_cell.length_a   1.000
_cell.length_b   1.000
_cell.length_c   1.000
_cell.angle_alpha   90.00
_cell.angle_beta   90.00
_cell.angle_gamma   90.00
#
_symmetry.space_group_name_H-M   'P 1'
#
loop_
_entity.id
_entity.type
_entity.pdbx_description
1 polymer ?
#
loop_
_entity_poly.entity_id
_entity_poly.type
_entity_poly.pdbx_seq_one_letter_code
_entity_poly.pdbx_strand_id
1 'polypeptide(L)'
;METMMRKKTLLALLLAMFVLAGCTDGNISLVQDGTMNGYESTTIGKAFEASFDSPKWEAFETAKGQRVVEFSGKISKTLHDNWVALYMGEYDALIQQGNALAAQVNYVNVGRSIVGNEKFDQFIKTYSDQGYDNPERAALQDAIGGWYVWQAGSPVKFQWVINADGKTFQLSHWESPAWKLPAGTMNLKMILDHIYR
;
A
#
# COMPACT_ATOMS: atom_id res chain seq x y z
N MET A 1 10.25 -60.12 -3.25
CA MET A 1 10.95 -59.08 -2.50
C MET A 1 10.79 -57.68 -3.11
N GLU A 2 10.58 -57.55 -4.43
CA GLU A 2 10.38 -56.25 -5.12
C GLU A 2 9.09 -55.48 -4.75
N THR A 3 7.98 -56.17 -4.51
CA THR A 3 6.68 -55.55 -4.20
C THR A 3 6.63 -54.86 -2.83
N MET A 4 7.44 -55.32 -1.89
CA MET A 4 7.52 -54.75 -0.53
C MET A 4 8.41 -53.50 -0.50
N MET A 5 9.42 -53.41 -1.38
CA MET A 5 10.26 -52.20 -1.53
C MET A 5 9.51 -51.06 -2.21
N ARG A 6 8.75 -51.30 -3.28
CA ARG A 6 7.93 -50.26 -3.95
C ARG A 6 6.92 -49.58 -3.01
N LYS A 7 6.27 -50.34 -2.12
CA LYS A 7 5.33 -49.77 -1.13
C LYS A 7 6.03 -48.91 -0.07
N LYS A 8 7.22 -49.30 0.39
CA LYS A 8 8.02 -48.52 1.35
C LYS A 8 8.56 -47.22 0.73
N THR A 9 8.94 -47.24 -0.55
CA THR A 9 9.37 -46.04 -1.29
C THR A 9 8.20 -45.08 -1.58
N LEU A 10 7.03 -45.59 -1.94
CA LEU A 10 5.81 -44.77 -2.12
C LEU A 10 5.32 -44.15 -0.80
N LEU A 11 5.39 -44.88 0.31
CA LEU A 11 5.04 -44.37 1.63
C LEU A 11 6.02 -43.29 2.12
N ALA A 12 7.32 -43.45 1.84
CA ALA A 12 8.33 -42.44 2.15
C ALA A 12 8.18 -41.15 1.33
N LEU A 13 7.78 -41.25 0.06
CA LEU A 13 7.45 -40.10 -0.79
C LEU A 13 6.16 -39.37 -0.36
N LEU A 14 5.14 -40.10 0.08
CA LEU A 14 3.91 -39.53 0.64
C LEU A 14 4.14 -38.86 2.00
N LEU A 15 5.02 -39.42 2.83
CA LEU A 15 5.40 -38.83 4.13
C LEU A 15 6.28 -37.58 3.94
N ALA A 16 7.14 -37.54 2.92
CA ALA A 16 7.91 -36.36 2.55
C ALA A 16 7.04 -35.21 1.99
N MET A 17 5.94 -35.54 1.30
CA MET A 17 4.95 -34.55 0.86
C MET A 17 4.13 -33.96 2.03
N PHE A 18 3.99 -34.69 3.14
CA PHE A 18 3.21 -34.23 4.30
C PHE A 18 3.98 -33.27 5.22
N VAL A 19 5.32 -33.23 5.13
CA VAL A 19 6.17 -32.33 5.94
C VAL A 19 6.17 -30.89 5.42
N LEU A 20 5.79 -30.66 4.16
CA LEU A 20 5.79 -29.33 3.54
C LEU A 20 4.55 -28.47 3.88
N ALA A 21 3.50 -29.06 4.46
CA ALA A 21 2.24 -28.36 4.76
C ALA A 21 2.19 -27.76 6.18
N GLY A 22 3.21 -27.97 7.03
CA GLY A 22 3.14 -27.66 8.46
C GLY A 22 3.69 -26.29 8.91
N CYS A 23 4.30 -25.49 8.02
CA CYS A 23 4.97 -24.25 8.40
C CYS A 23 4.43 -22.98 7.73
N THR A 24 3.49 -23.08 6.79
CA THR A 24 2.99 -21.92 6.04
C THR A 24 2.15 -20.99 6.91
N ASP A 25 1.22 -21.57 7.67
CA ASP A 25 0.28 -20.78 8.50
C ASP A 25 1.01 -20.07 9.65
N GLY A 26 2.00 -20.73 10.25
CA GLY A 26 2.80 -20.14 11.32
C GLY A 26 3.63 -18.93 10.88
N ASN A 27 4.16 -18.93 9.64
CA ASN A 27 4.87 -17.77 9.11
C ASN A 27 3.93 -16.61 8.84
N ILE A 28 2.72 -16.87 8.33
CA ILE A 28 1.71 -15.84 8.08
C ILE A 28 1.31 -15.19 9.41
N SER A 29 0.93 -15.98 10.42
CA SER A 29 0.59 -15.44 11.74
C SER A 29 1.74 -14.67 12.37
N LEU A 30 2.98 -15.15 12.22
CA LEU A 30 4.16 -14.42 12.71
C LEU A 30 4.25 -12.99 12.15
N VAL A 31 3.97 -12.80 10.86
CA VAL A 31 3.98 -11.46 10.24
C VAL A 31 2.73 -10.67 10.62
N GLN A 32 1.54 -11.27 10.53
CA GLN A 32 0.28 -10.59 10.84
C GLN A 32 0.20 -10.08 12.29
N ASP A 33 0.71 -10.86 13.24
CA ASP A 33 0.70 -10.54 14.66
C ASP A 33 1.89 -9.65 15.06
N GLY A 34 2.91 -9.56 14.20
CA GLY A 34 4.06 -8.68 14.40
C GLY A 34 3.76 -7.21 14.11
N THR A 35 4.78 -6.37 14.30
CA THR A 35 4.73 -4.92 14.06
C THR A 35 5.79 -4.49 13.06
N MET A 36 5.58 -3.34 12.41
CA MET A 36 6.63 -2.68 11.64
C MET A 36 7.48 -1.80 12.56
N ASN A 37 8.79 -1.76 12.31
CA ASN A 37 9.70 -0.87 13.02
C ASN A 37 9.28 0.59 12.84
N GLY A 38 9.04 1.29 13.95
CA GLY A 38 8.53 2.66 14.00
C GLY A 38 7.00 2.78 14.02
N TYR A 39 6.27 1.65 14.01
CA TYR A 39 4.81 1.59 14.00
C TYR A 39 4.28 0.51 14.96
N GLU A 40 4.83 0.45 16.18
CA GLU A 40 4.55 -0.61 17.17
C GLU A 40 3.18 -0.47 17.86
N SER A 41 2.40 0.58 17.57
CA SER A 41 1.09 0.80 18.17
C SER A 41 0.00 -0.16 17.66
N THR A 42 0.20 -0.80 16.51
CA THR A 42 -0.73 -1.77 15.92
C THR A 42 0.02 -2.87 15.18
N THR A 43 -0.63 -4.02 15.01
CA THR A 43 -0.04 -5.14 14.26
C THR A 43 -0.17 -4.92 12.76
N ILE A 44 0.72 -5.57 11.99
CA ILE A 44 0.70 -5.52 10.52
C ILE A 44 -0.65 -5.98 9.99
N GLY A 45 -1.16 -7.12 10.50
CA GLY A 45 -2.44 -7.68 10.08
C GLY A 45 -3.58 -6.67 10.23
N LYS A 46 -3.69 -6.04 11.41
CA LYS A 46 -4.75 -5.04 11.68
C LYS A 46 -4.64 -3.81 10.79
N ALA A 47 -3.44 -3.24 10.66
CA ALA A 47 -3.23 -2.05 9.82
C ALA A 47 -3.56 -2.35 8.35
N PHE A 48 -3.16 -3.51 7.84
CA PHE A 48 -3.35 -3.88 6.45
C PHE A 48 -4.80 -4.27 6.14
N GLU A 49 -5.47 -4.99 7.03
CA GLU A 49 -6.90 -5.32 6.89
C GLU A 49 -7.80 -4.08 6.90
N ALA A 50 -7.45 -3.05 7.68
CA ALA A 50 -8.17 -1.78 7.68
C ALA A 50 -7.89 -0.92 6.44
N SER A 51 -6.71 -1.07 5.84
CA SER A 51 -6.21 -0.22 4.75
C SER A 51 -6.57 -0.74 3.36
N PHE A 52 -6.66 -2.05 3.19
CA PHE A 52 -6.73 -2.68 1.88
C PHE A 52 -7.96 -3.58 1.70
N ASP A 53 -8.62 -3.45 0.56
CA ASP A 53 -9.71 -4.32 0.15
C ASP A 53 -9.16 -5.63 -0.43
N SER A 54 -9.94 -6.71 -0.26
CA SER A 54 -9.60 -8.05 -0.74
C SER A 54 -8.21 -8.54 -0.28
N PRO A 55 -7.90 -8.47 1.03
CA PRO A 55 -6.60 -8.87 1.55
C PRO A 55 -6.36 -10.36 1.32
N LYS A 56 -5.14 -10.71 0.89
CA LYS A 56 -4.70 -12.08 0.70
C LYS A 56 -3.28 -12.24 1.23
N TRP A 57 -3.08 -13.29 2.00
CA TRP A 57 -1.80 -13.67 2.58
C TRP A 57 -1.38 -15.03 2.03
N GLU A 58 -0.12 -15.14 1.62
CA GLU A 58 0.49 -16.39 1.17
C GLU A 58 1.87 -16.54 1.79
N ALA A 59 2.27 -17.77 2.08
CA ALA A 59 3.63 -18.11 2.47
C ALA A 59 4.22 -19.10 1.48
N PHE A 60 5.46 -18.87 1.05
CA PHE A 60 6.17 -19.75 0.14
C PHE A 60 7.67 -19.75 0.43
N GLU A 61 8.37 -20.75 -0.10
CA GLU A 61 9.83 -20.83 -0.05
C GLU A 61 10.40 -20.56 -1.45
N THR A 62 11.40 -19.68 -1.54
CA THR A 62 12.12 -19.44 -2.81
C THR A 62 13.02 -20.62 -3.16
N ALA A 63 13.47 -20.71 -4.41
CA ALA A 63 14.45 -21.72 -4.84
C ALA A 63 15.79 -21.67 -4.06
N LYS A 64 16.05 -20.57 -3.33
CA LYS A 64 17.24 -20.40 -2.47
C LYS A 64 16.98 -20.77 -1.00
N GLY A 65 15.81 -21.32 -0.67
CA GLY A 65 15.45 -21.71 0.69
C GLY A 65 14.99 -20.54 1.59
N GLN A 66 14.73 -19.36 1.02
CA GLN A 66 14.19 -18.24 1.81
C GLN A 66 12.68 -18.41 1.98
N ARG A 67 12.20 -18.40 3.22
CA ARG A 67 10.78 -18.36 3.57
C ARG A 67 10.27 -16.92 3.44
N VAL A 68 9.23 -16.73 2.65
CA VAL A 68 8.62 -15.44 2.35
C VAL A 68 7.15 -15.48 2.71
N VAL A 69 6.66 -14.40 3.32
CA VAL A 69 5.24 -14.10 3.47
C VAL A 69 4.92 -12.95 2.53
N GLU A 70 3.92 -13.12 1.69
CA GLU A 70 3.41 -12.10 0.78
C GLU A 70 2.02 -11.68 1.21
N PHE A 71 1.81 -10.36 1.24
CA PHE A 71 0.50 -9.75 1.25
C PHE A 71 0.18 -9.21 -0.15
N SER A 72 -1.05 -9.42 -0.60
CA SER A 72 -1.63 -8.71 -1.73
C SER A 72 -3.03 -8.19 -1.39
N GLY A 73 -3.41 -7.08 -2.02
CA GLY A 73 -4.71 -6.46 -1.81
C GLY A 73 -4.92 -5.30 -2.78
N LYS A 74 -5.93 -4.48 -2.53
CA LYS A 74 -6.20 -3.25 -3.27
C LYS A 74 -6.33 -2.08 -2.31
N ILE A 75 -5.85 -0.91 -2.71
CA ILE A 75 -6.05 0.32 -1.92
C ILE A 75 -7.55 0.52 -1.70
N SER A 76 -7.99 0.57 -0.44
CA SER A 76 -9.41 0.78 -0.13
C SER A 76 -9.83 2.21 -0.46
N LYS A 77 -11.14 2.42 -0.65
CA LYS A 77 -11.68 3.79 -0.81
C LYS A 77 -11.33 4.66 0.40
N THR A 78 -11.43 4.12 1.62
CA THR A 78 -11.10 4.84 2.85
C THR A 78 -9.65 5.30 2.87
N LEU A 79 -8.71 4.41 2.51
CA LEU A 79 -7.29 4.77 2.47
C LEU A 79 -6.99 5.86 1.43
N HIS A 80 -7.64 5.78 0.26
CA HIS A 80 -7.58 6.82 -0.76
C HIS A 80 -8.16 8.16 -0.25
N ASP A 81 -9.37 8.15 0.28
CA ASP A 81 -10.06 9.34 0.78
C ASP A 81 -9.24 10.01 1.90
N ASN A 82 -8.63 9.23 2.79
CA ASN A 82 -7.74 9.75 3.84
C ASN A 82 -6.51 10.46 3.26
N TRP A 83 -5.95 9.95 2.15
CA TRP A 83 -4.82 10.59 1.48
C TRP A 83 -5.24 11.94 0.87
N VAL A 84 -6.38 11.96 0.17
CA VAL A 84 -6.95 13.19 -0.39
C VAL A 84 -7.23 14.21 0.72
N ALA A 85 -7.81 13.77 1.84
CA ALA A 85 -8.11 14.63 2.97
C ALA A 85 -6.85 15.22 3.62
N LEU A 86 -5.79 14.44 3.78
CA LEU A 86 -4.50 14.93 4.25
C LEU A 86 -3.96 16.03 3.33
N TYR A 87 -3.89 15.75 2.03
CA TYR A 87 -3.36 16.69 1.04
C TYR A 87 -4.15 18.00 1.01
N MET A 88 -5.49 17.91 1.03
CA MET A 88 -6.35 19.09 1.07
C MET A 88 -6.26 19.84 2.40
N GLY A 89 -6.08 19.13 3.52
CA GLY A 89 -5.90 19.73 4.84
C GLY A 89 -4.62 20.56 4.94
N GLU A 90 -3.52 20.09 4.34
CA GLU A 90 -2.26 20.85 4.30
C GLU A 90 -2.38 22.09 3.40
N TYR A 91 -3.09 22.00 2.27
CA TYR A 91 -3.45 23.17 1.46
C TYR A 91 -4.28 24.18 2.28
N ASP A 92 -5.34 23.72 2.94
CA ASP A 92 -6.22 24.58 3.73
C ASP A 92 -5.48 25.28 4.87
N ALA A 93 -4.56 24.59 5.54
CA ALA A 93 -3.73 25.16 6.59
C ALA A 93 -2.85 26.30 6.08
N LEU A 94 -2.26 26.19 4.88
CA LEU A 94 -1.46 27.25 4.29
C LEU A 94 -2.30 28.48 3.92
N ILE A 95 -3.50 28.26 3.38
CA ILE A 95 -4.43 29.35 3.07
C ILE A 95 -4.84 30.08 4.36
N GLN A 96 -5.18 29.34 5.42
CA GLN A 96 -5.54 29.92 6.72
C GLN A 96 -4.39 30.72 7.36
N GLN A 97 -3.15 30.30 7.13
CA GLN A 97 -1.95 31.03 7.58
C GLN A 97 -1.63 32.26 6.71
N GLY A 98 -2.41 32.55 5.66
CA GLY A 98 -2.15 33.62 4.70
C GLY A 98 -0.99 33.34 3.74
N ASN A 99 -0.52 32.08 3.66
CA ASN A 99 0.62 31.67 2.83
C ASN A 99 0.16 31.13 1.46
N ALA A 100 -0.53 31.98 0.70
CA ALA A 100 -1.06 31.63 -0.61
C ALA A 100 0.03 31.21 -1.61
N LEU A 101 1.23 31.80 -1.53
CA LEU A 101 2.35 31.41 -2.40
C LEU A 101 2.78 29.96 -2.17
N ALA A 102 2.91 29.53 -0.91
CA ALA A 102 3.24 28.14 -0.61
C ALA A 102 2.12 27.19 -1.03
N ALA A 103 0.85 27.57 -0.83
CA ALA A 103 -0.29 26.77 -1.30
C ALA A 103 -0.25 26.58 -2.83
N GLN A 104 0.05 27.66 -3.56
CA GLN A 104 0.19 27.64 -5.01
C GLN A 104 1.33 26.70 -5.45
N VAL A 105 2.54 26.92 -4.92
CA VAL A 105 3.75 26.21 -5.36
C VAL A 105 3.69 24.72 -5.00
N ASN A 106 3.23 24.41 -3.79
CA ASN A 106 3.29 23.04 -3.27
C ASN A 106 2.08 22.19 -3.70
N TYR A 107 0.91 22.80 -3.97
CA TYR A 107 -0.33 22.04 -4.20
C TYR A 107 -1.00 22.35 -5.53
N VAL A 108 -1.27 23.63 -5.83
CA VAL A 108 -2.02 24.00 -7.05
C VAL A 108 -1.23 23.65 -8.31
N ASN A 109 0.09 23.91 -8.32
CA ASN A 109 0.94 23.55 -9.44
C ASN A 109 1.01 22.03 -9.68
N VAL A 110 0.87 21.24 -8.62
CA VAL A 110 0.76 19.78 -8.74
C VAL A 110 -0.56 19.41 -9.41
N GLY A 111 -1.69 19.97 -8.95
CA GLY A 111 -3.00 19.80 -9.59
C GLY A 111 -2.96 20.09 -11.10
N ARG A 112 -2.34 21.22 -11.47
CA ARG A 112 -2.11 21.61 -12.87
C ARG A 112 -1.23 20.63 -13.65
N SER A 113 -0.19 20.08 -13.03
CA SER A 113 0.68 19.08 -13.66
C SER A 113 -0.04 17.75 -13.93
N ILE A 114 -1.08 17.43 -13.14
CA ILE A 114 -1.84 16.18 -13.24
C ILE A 114 -2.83 16.25 -14.41
N VAL A 115 -3.65 17.31 -14.46
CA VAL A 115 -4.75 17.41 -15.43
C VAL A 115 -4.42 18.32 -16.62
N GLY A 116 -3.33 19.08 -16.56
CA GLY A 116 -2.95 20.10 -17.53
C GLY A 116 -3.52 21.48 -17.16
N ASN A 117 -2.77 22.55 -17.48
CA ASN A 117 -3.15 23.94 -17.15
C ASN A 117 -4.55 24.32 -17.63
N GLU A 118 -4.84 24.08 -18.91
CA GLU A 118 -6.13 24.47 -19.52
C GLU A 118 -7.31 23.75 -18.86
N LYS A 119 -7.18 22.44 -18.63
CA LYS A 119 -8.22 21.65 -17.97
C LYS A 119 -8.40 22.07 -16.50
N PHE A 120 -7.32 22.40 -15.81
CA PHE A 120 -7.38 22.91 -14.45
C PHE A 120 -8.08 24.28 -14.39
N ASP A 121 -7.78 25.18 -15.33
CA ASP A 121 -8.46 26.49 -15.43
C ASP A 121 -9.95 26.33 -15.75
N GLN A 122 -10.31 25.35 -16.58
CA GLN A 122 -11.70 24.98 -16.82
C GLN A 122 -12.39 24.51 -15.54
N PHE A 123 -11.73 23.70 -14.70
CA PHE A 123 -12.29 23.30 -13.40
C PHE A 123 -12.54 24.50 -12.49
N ILE A 124 -11.56 25.41 -12.36
CA ILE A 124 -11.73 26.64 -11.57
C ILE A 124 -12.93 27.43 -12.08
N LYS A 125 -13.04 27.63 -13.39
CA LYS A 125 -14.17 28.34 -13.99
C LYS A 125 -15.49 27.66 -13.67
N THR A 126 -15.59 26.34 -13.85
CA THR A 126 -16.79 25.57 -13.55
C THR A 126 -17.23 25.75 -12.10
N TYR A 127 -16.31 25.65 -11.14
CA TYR A 127 -16.63 25.81 -9.72
C TYR A 127 -16.96 27.25 -9.35
N SER A 128 -16.33 28.24 -9.99
CA SER A 128 -16.68 29.65 -9.83
C SER A 128 -18.09 29.94 -10.33
N ASP A 129 -18.45 29.41 -11.51
CA ASP A 129 -19.79 29.57 -12.10
C ASP A 129 -20.88 28.89 -11.24
N GLN A 130 -20.51 27.86 -10.48
CA GLN A 130 -21.38 27.18 -9.51
C GLN A 130 -21.47 27.89 -8.15
N GLY A 131 -20.71 28.97 -7.93
CA GLY A 131 -20.74 29.77 -6.70
C GLY A 131 -19.96 29.18 -5.53
N TYR A 132 -18.92 28.38 -5.78
CA TYR A 132 -18.05 27.88 -4.72
C TYR A 132 -17.21 29.03 -4.11
N ASP A 133 -17.08 29.04 -2.78
CA ASP A 133 -16.30 30.07 -2.05
C ASP A 133 -14.80 30.02 -2.40
N ASN A 134 -14.27 28.82 -2.66
CA ASN A 134 -12.90 28.61 -3.11
C ASN A 134 -12.86 27.65 -4.31
N PRO A 135 -13.09 28.16 -5.53
CA PRO A 135 -13.10 27.35 -6.75
C PRO A 135 -11.76 26.66 -7.04
N GLU A 136 -10.64 27.27 -6.65
CA GLU A 136 -9.30 26.67 -6.83
C GLU A 136 -9.11 25.45 -5.93
N ARG A 137 -9.57 25.50 -4.68
CA ARG A 137 -9.58 24.36 -3.77
C ARG A 137 -10.42 23.21 -4.34
N ALA A 138 -11.60 23.51 -4.87
CA ALA A 138 -12.48 22.49 -5.46
C ALA A 138 -11.86 21.85 -6.71
N ALA A 139 -11.31 22.68 -7.61
CA ALA A 139 -10.57 22.22 -8.79
C ALA A 139 -9.36 21.35 -8.41
N LEU A 140 -8.63 21.72 -7.36
CA LEU A 140 -7.51 20.94 -6.84
C LEU A 140 -7.96 19.58 -6.32
N GLN A 141 -9.03 19.54 -5.51
CA GLN A 141 -9.57 18.30 -4.96
C GLN A 141 -9.98 17.31 -6.07
N ASP A 142 -10.60 17.80 -7.14
CA ASP A 142 -10.94 16.97 -8.30
C ASP A 142 -9.71 16.48 -9.07
N ALA A 143 -8.74 17.37 -9.30
CA ALA A 143 -7.52 17.02 -10.00
C ALA A 143 -6.74 15.92 -9.26
N ILE A 144 -6.63 16.01 -7.93
CA ILE A 144 -5.92 15.00 -7.13
C ILE A 144 -6.75 13.75 -6.89
N GLY A 145 -8.08 13.87 -6.75
CA GLY A 145 -8.96 12.71 -6.54
C GLY A 145 -8.98 11.78 -7.75
N GLY A 146 -8.78 12.34 -8.95
CA GLY A 146 -8.58 11.58 -10.19
C GLY A 146 -7.13 11.14 -10.45
N TRP A 147 -6.17 11.51 -9.59
CA TRP A 147 -4.76 11.17 -9.79
C TRP A 147 -4.49 9.71 -9.46
N TYR A 148 -3.48 9.13 -10.11
CA TYR A 148 -3.13 7.72 -9.96
C TYR A 148 -2.45 7.41 -8.61
N VAL A 149 -2.00 8.43 -7.88
CA VAL A 149 -1.36 8.27 -6.57
C VAL A 149 -2.40 7.89 -5.52
N TRP A 150 -2.14 6.83 -4.76
CA TRP A 150 -3.10 6.23 -3.82
C TRP A 150 -4.49 5.94 -4.41
N GLN A 151 -4.59 5.71 -5.72
CA GLN A 151 -5.88 5.48 -6.37
C GLN A 151 -6.57 4.23 -5.82
N ALA A 152 -7.81 4.40 -5.34
CA ALA A 152 -8.64 3.30 -4.85
C ALA A 152 -8.75 2.17 -5.88
N GLY A 153 -8.72 0.93 -5.41
CA GLY A 153 -8.74 -0.28 -6.25
C GLY A 153 -7.38 -0.66 -6.85
N SER A 154 -6.36 0.19 -6.73
CA SER A 154 -5.01 -0.13 -7.22
C SER A 154 -4.41 -1.31 -6.47
N PRO A 155 -3.82 -2.31 -7.17
CA PRO A 155 -3.22 -3.46 -6.52
C PRO A 155 -1.99 -3.05 -5.72
N VAL A 156 -1.78 -3.73 -4.59
CA VAL A 156 -0.58 -3.59 -3.77
C VAL A 156 0.02 -4.96 -3.50
N LYS A 157 1.33 -4.98 -3.28
CA LYS A 157 2.05 -6.15 -2.77
C LYS A 157 3.09 -5.74 -1.76
N PHE A 158 3.23 -6.52 -0.69
CA PHE A 158 4.29 -6.43 0.28
C PHE A 158 4.85 -7.83 0.55
N GLN A 159 6.16 -7.95 0.73
CA GLN A 159 6.79 -9.23 1.07
C GLN A 159 7.74 -9.08 2.25
N TRP A 160 7.63 -10.01 3.19
CA TRP A 160 8.52 -10.16 4.33
C TRP A 160 9.31 -11.45 4.20
N VAL A 161 10.62 -11.37 4.46
CA VAL A 161 11.48 -12.56 4.56
C VAL A 161 11.54 -12.95 6.04
N ILE A 162 11.26 -14.22 6.32
CA ILE A 162 11.45 -14.79 7.66
C ILE A 162 12.94 -15.10 7.84
N ASN A 163 13.52 -14.61 8.94
CA ASN A 163 14.93 -14.81 9.24
C ASN A 163 15.24 -16.28 9.60
N ALA A 164 16.53 -16.60 9.64
CA ALA A 164 17.01 -17.96 9.93
C ALA A 164 16.58 -18.48 11.30
N ASP A 165 16.31 -17.58 12.26
CA ASP A 165 15.80 -17.93 13.58
C ASP A 165 14.34 -18.45 13.58
N GLY A 166 13.61 -18.23 12.49
CA GLY A 166 12.18 -18.56 12.37
C GLY A 166 11.25 -17.78 13.30
N LYS A 167 11.74 -16.70 13.91
CA LYS A 167 11.01 -15.90 14.91
C LYS A 167 10.99 -14.42 14.57
N THR A 168 11.89 -13.96 13.72
CA THR A 168 11.93 -12.57 13.26
C THR A 168 11.76 -12.50 11.76
N PHE A 169 11.36 -11.34 11.27
CA PHE A 169 11.14 -11.10 9.85
C PHE A 169 11.54 -9.66 9.48
N GLN A 170 11.70 -9.41 8.19
CA GLN A 170 12.00 -8.09 7.66
C GLN A 170 11.23 -7.82 6.37
N LEU A 171 10.72 -6.60 6.20
CA LEU A 171 10.14 -6.18 4.93
C LEU A 171 11.24 -6.15 3.87
N SER A 172 11.00 -6.81 2.75
CA SER A 172 11.98 -7.02 1.69
C SER A 172 11.54 -6.43 0.35
N HIS A 173 10.22 -6.31 0.13
CA HIS A 173 9.66 -5.80 -1.12
C HIS A 173 8.33 -5.09 -0.85
N TRP A 174 8.06 -4.03 -1.62
CA TRP A 174 6.74 -3.41 -1.70
C TRP A 174 6.55 -2.81 -3.09
N GLU A 175 5.34 -2.91 -3.63
CA GLU A 175 5.01 -2.35 -4.94
C GLU A 175 3.53 -2.00 -5.07
N SER A 176 3.28 -0.92 -5.82
CA SER A 176 1.98 -0.56 -6.37
C SER A 176 2.18 0.41 -7.53
N PRO A 177 1.37 0.37 -8.60
CA PRO A 177 1.33 1.46 -9.58
C PRO A 177 0.94 2.80 -8.93
N ALA A 178 0.15 2.76 -7.85
CA ALA A 178 -0.31 3.96 -7.14
C ALA A 178 0.76 4.63 -6.25
N TRP A 179 1.96 4.06 -6.20
CA TRP A 179 3.13 4.66 -5.54
C TRP A 179 4.21 5.07 -6.52
N LYS A 180 3.95 4.98 -7.83
CA LYS A 180 4.85 5.56 -8.83
C LYS A 180 4.62 7.06 -8.88
N LEU A 181 5.67 7.80 -9.14
CA LEU A 181 5.70 9.25 -9.32
C LEU A 181 6.57 9.52 -10.56
N PRO A 182 6.43 10.68 -11.24
CA PRO A 182 7.28 10.99 -12.38
C PRO A 182 8.77 10.95 -12.03
N ALA A 183 9.11 11.32 -10.78
CA ALA A 183 10.47 11.34 -10.25
C ALA A 183 10.94 10.01 -9.64
N GLY A 184 10.11 8.96 -9.60
CA GLY A 184 10.51 7.66 -9.03
C GLY A 184 9.39 6.90 -8.34
N THR A 185 9.71 6.17 -7.27
CA THR A 185 8.71 5.48 -6.43
C THR A 185 8.64 6.18 -5.08
N MET A 186 7.44 6.33 -4.52
CA MET A 186 7.23 6.85 -3.18
C MET A 186 8.08 6.04 -2.18
N ASN A 187 8.74 6.75 -1.27
CA ASN A 187 9.58 6.08 -0.28
C ASN A 187 8.72 5.29 0.72
N LEU A 188 9.31 4.25 1.30
CA LEU A 188 8.60 3.35 2.21
C LEU A 188 8.00 4.08 3.42
N LYS A 189 8.71 5.08 3.98
CA LYS A 189 8.24 5.81 5.15
C LYS A 189 6.92 6.53 4.86
N MET A 190 6.81 7.22 3.73
CA MET A 190 5.56 7.87 3.32
C MET A 190 4.41 6.87 3.14
N ILE A 191 4.72 5.68 2.62
CA ILE A 191 3.73 4.61 2.43
C ILE A 191 3.21 4.11 3.79
N LEU A 192 4.14 3.79 4.71
CA LEU A 192 3.78 3.28 6.02
C LEU A 192 3.12 4.35 6.92
N ASP A 193 3.60 5.60 6.88
CA ASP A 193 2.97 6.73 7.59
C ASP A 193 1.50 6.91 7.20
N HIS A 194 1.12 6.51 5.98
CA HIS A 194 -0.27 6.60 5.52
C HIS A 194 -1.10 5.37 5.89
N ILE A 195 -0.51 4.17 5.84
CA ILE A 195 -1.18 2.90 6.21
C ILE A 195 -1.43 2.80 7.72
N TYR A 196 -0.54 3.35 8.54
CA TYR A 196 -0.55 3.20 10.01
C TYR A 196 -1.16 4.39 10.76
N ARG A 197 -1.82 5.31 10.05
CA ARG A 197 -2.47 6.48 10.66
C ARG A 197 -3.77 6.14 11.37
#